data_AF-A0A4Y9IIE9-F1
#
_entry.id   AF-A0A4Y9IIE9-F1
#
_cell.length_a   1.000
_cell.length_b   1.000
_cell.length_c   1.000
_cell.angle_alpha   90.00
_cell.angle_beta   90.00
_cell.angle_gamma   90.00
#
_symmetry.space_group_name_H-M   'P 1'
#
loop_
_entity.id
_entity.type
_entity.pdbx_description
1 polymer ?
#
loop_
_entity_poly.entity_id
_entity_poly.type
_entity_poly.pdbx_seq_one_letter_code
_entity_poly.pdbx_strand_id
1 'polypeptide(L)'
;GLDLVLGWRDGGAAADWRVRLRPGRSGYEREKAVLWWRGLGGGRDAPMDAAGFLERADSLARPAAIRIRPGRLSDQIECRAQDGRIFADQSRLAGRAA
;
A
#
# COMPACT_ATOMS: atom_id res chain seq x y z
N GLY A 1 -2.51 -13.64 -1.49
CA GLY A 1 -2.30 -12.23 -1.15
C GLY A 1 -1.15 -11.72 -2.00
N LEU A 2 -1.06 -10.42 -2.23
CA LEU A 2 0.06 -9.82 -2.96
C LEU A 2 0.86 -8.92 -2.02
N ASP A 3 2.16 -8.79 -2.25
CA ASP A 3 3.01 -7.86 -1.50
C ASP A 3 3.38 -6.69 -2.39
N LEU A 4 3.06 -5.48 -1.95
CA LEU A 4 3.57 -4.24 -2.51
C LEU A 4 4.87 -3.90 -1.80
N VAL A 5 5.94 -3.68 -2.56
CA VAL A 5 7.23 -3.21 -2.04
C VAL A 5 7.33 -1.72 -2.29
N LEU A 6 7.50 -0.95 -1.22
CA LEU A 6 7.58 0.49 -1.21
C LEU A 6 8.99 0.91 -0.83
N GLY A 7 9.66 1.63 -1.71
CA GLY A 7 10.93 2.27 -1.37
C GLY A 7 10.68 3.53 -0.53
N TRP A 8 11.24 3.57 0.67
CA TRP A 8 11.22 4.74 1.54
C TRP A 8 12.63 5.26 1.77
N ARG A 9 12.78 6.59 1.80
CA ARG A 9 14.03 7.27 2.15
C ARG A 9 13.74 8.31 3.21
N ASP A 10 14.53 8.30 4.29
CA ASP A 10 14.49 9.33 5.32
C ASP A 10 15.91 9.76 5.70
N GLY A 11 16.20 11.05 5.51
CA GLY A 11 17.40 11.75 6.01
C GLY A 11 18.79 11.21 5.65
N GLY A 12 18.90 10.04 4.99
CA GLY A 12 20.17 9.34 4.71
C GLY A 12 20.04 7.81 4.64
N ALA A 13 18.95 7.23 5.16
CA ALA A 13 18.68 5.79 5.08
C ALA A 13 17.60 5.49 4.02
N ALA A 14 17.89 4.54 3.14
CA ALA A 14 16.90 3.93 2.26
C ALA A 14 16.51 2.56 2.82
N ALA A 15 15.22 2.26 2.87
CA ALA A 15 14.71 0.97 3.28
C ALA A 15 13.49 0.58 2.44
N ASP A 16 13.31 -0.72 2.25
CA ASP A 16 12.15 -1.28 1.59
C ASP A 16 11.10 -1.67 2.63
N TRP A 17 9.87 -1.18 2.40
CA TRP A 17 8.72 -1.48 3.22
C TRP A 17 7.73 -2.36 2.46
N ARG A 18 7.25 -3.44 3.09
CA ARG A 18 6.32 -4.37 2.43
C ARG A 18 4.91 -4.22 2.99
N VAL A 19 3.95 -4.04 2.09
CA VAL A 19 2.52 -4.02 2.41
C VAL A 19 1.85 -5.24 1.79
N ARG A 20 1.34 -6.13 2.64
CA ARG A 20 0.58 -7.30 2.20
C ARG A 20 -0.89 -6.95 1.99
N LEU A 21 -1.39 -7.20 0.80
CA LEU A 21 -2.79 -7.03 0.41
C LEU A 21 -3.46 -8.39 0.19
N ARG A 22 -4.70 -8.54 0.66
CA ARG A 22 -5.49 -9.75 0.45
C ARG A 22 -6.88 -9.42 -0.10
N PRO A 23 -6.98 -9.05 -1.38
CA PRO A 23 -8.25 -8.70 -2.02
C PRO A 23 -9.29 -9.82 -1.99
N GLY A 24 -8.88 -11.09 -2.03
CA GLY A 24 -9.79 -12.24 -1.92
C GLY A 24 -10.32 -12.55 -0.52
N ARG A 25 -10.00 -11.72 0.47
CA ARG A 25 -10.49 -11.87 1.85
C ARG A 25 -11.64 -10.90 2.10
N SER A 26 -12.17 -10.89 3.32
CA SER A 26 -13.28 -10.03 3.75
C SER A 26 -12.86 -9.07 4.87
N GLY A 27 -13.73 -8.12 5.20
CA GLY A 27 -13.52 -7.14 6.27
C GLY A 27 -12.26 -6.29 6.05
N TYR A 28 -11.51 -6.05 7.13
CA TYR A 28 -10.30 -5.20 7.12
C TYR A 28 -9.31 -5.53 6.00
N GLU A 29 -9.06 -6.82 5.72
CA GLU A 29 -8.11 -7.22 4.68
C GLU A 29 -8.58 -6.79 3.28
N ARG A 30 -9.90 -6.84 3.04
CA ARG A 30 -10.51 -6.37 1.80
C ARG A 30 -10.47 -4.86 1.70
N GLU A 31 -10.91 -4.18 2.76
CA GLU A 31 -10.96 -2.72 2.83
C GLU A 31 -9.57 -2.12 2.59
N LYS A 32 -8.52 -2.71 3.18
CA LYS A 32 -7.14 -2.34 2.92
C LYS A 32 -6.76 -2.51 1.46
N ALA A 33 -7.07 -3.65 0.83
CA ALA A 33 -6.79 -3.84 -0.60
C ALA A 33 -7.49 -2.79 -1.48
N VAL A 34 -8.76 -2.48 -1.20
CA VAL A 34 -9.54 -1.46 -1.91
C VAL A 34 -8.97 -0.06 -1.70
N LEU A 35 -8.55 0.27 -0.47
CA LEU A 35 -7.89 1.55 -0.15
C LEU A 35 -6.63 1.74 -0.98
N TRP A 36 -5.74 0.74 -0.98
CA TRP A 36 -4.49 0.78 -1.75
C TRP A 36 -4.75 0.85 -3.25
N TRP A 37 -5.74 0.10 -3.78
CA TRP A 37 -6.13 0.18 -5.18
C TRP A 37 -6.55 1.60 -5.60
N ARG A 38 -7.45 2.22 -4.83
CA ARG A 38 -7.95 3.58 -5.11
C ARG A 38 -6.87 4.64 -4.92
N GLY A 39 -6.07 4.50 -3.88
CA GLY A 39 -4.98 5.40 -3.55
C GLY A 39 -3.91 5.45 -4.65
N LEU A 40 -3.65 4.31 -5.29
CA LEU A 40 -2.74 4.20 -6.43
C LEU A 40 -3.42 4.44 -7.79
N GLY A 41 -4.66 4.96 -7.80
CA GLY A 41 -5.33 5.38 -9.03
C GLY A 41 -6.08 4.30 -9.80
N GLY A 42 -6.25 3.08 -9.24
CA GLY A 42 -6.98 1.99 -9.90
C GLY A 42 -8.49 2.21 -10.09
N GLY A 43 -9.05 3.32 -9.59
CA GLY A 43 -10.47 3.66 -9.73
C GLY A 43 -11.40 2.92 -8.76
N ARG A 44 -12.71 2.98 -9.03
CA ARG A 44 -13.76 2.52 -8.10
C ARG A 44 -13.79 1.00 -7.95
N ASP A 45 -13.51 0.27 -9.03
CA ASP A 45 -13.74 -1.16 -9.19
C ASP A 45 -12.48 -1.97 -8.90
N ALA A 46 -12.16 -2.05 -7.61
CA ALA A 46 -11.04 -2.83 -7.12
C ALA A 46 -11.24 -4.33 -7.41
N PRO A 47 -10.23 -5.02 -7.97
CA PRO A 47 -10.28 -6.46 -8.21
C PRO A 47 -10.61 -7.25 -6.93
N MET A 48 -11.26 -8.39 -7.12
CA MET A 48 -11.74 -9.19 -6.00
C MET A 48 -10.75 -10.25 -5.52
N ASP A 49 -9.63 -10.43 -6.22
CA ASP A 49 -8.61 -11.42 -5.93
C ASP A 49 -7.21 -10.90 -6.30
N ALA A 50 -6.18 -11.69 -5.98
CA ALA A 50 -4.80 -11.29 -6.21
C ALA A 50 -4.44 -11.31 -7.70
N ALA A 51 -5.05 -12.22 -8.49
CA ALA A 51 -4.78 -12.34 -9.92
C ALA A 51 -5.21 -11.08 -10.67
N GLY A 52 -6.46 -10.64 -10.47
CA GLY A 52 -6.96 -9.42 -11.10
C GLY A 52 -6.31 -8.13 -10.60
N PHE A 53 -5.68 -8.15 -9.41
CA PHE A 53 -4.79 -7.07 -8.96
C PHE A 53 -3.49 -7.06 -9.75
N LEU A 54 -2.84 -8.21 -9.92
CA LEU A 54 -1.56 -8.33 -10.62
C LEU A 54 -1.68 -8.02 -12.10
N GLU A 55 -2.72 -8.52 -12.77
CA GLU A 55 -3.01 -8.24 -14.19
C GLU A 55 -3.10 -6.74 -14.50
N ARG A 56 -3.45 -5.94 -13.50
CA ARG A 56 -3.64 -4.49 -13.65
C ARG A 56 -2.66 -3.67 -12.84
N ALA A 57 -1.66 -4.31 -12.22
CA ALA A 57 -0.71 -3.62 -11.35
C ALA A 57 0.09 -2.55 -12.11
N ASP A 58 0.44 -2.80 -13.37
CA ASP A 58 1.19 -1.86 -14.21
C ASP A 58 0.39 -0.60 -14.57
N SER A 59 -0.95 -0.64 -14.44
CA SER A 59 -1.81 0.53 -14.63
C SER A 59 -1.89 1.43 -13.40
N LEU A 60 -1.40 0.97 -12.25
CA LEU A 60 -1.42 1.74 -11.01
C LEU A 60 -0.31 2.79 -11.02
N ALA A 61 -0.66 3.98 -10.54
CA ALA A 61 0.29 5.07 -10.41
C ALA A 61 1.28 4.79 -9.27
N ARG A 62 2.57 5.02 -9.56
CA ARG A 62 3.60 5.03 -8.52
C ARG A 62 3.47 6.31 -7.68
N PRO A 63 3.46 6.22 -6.34
CA PRO A 63 3.46 7.40 -5.48
C PRO A 63 4.66 8.31 -5.77
N ALA A 64 4.44 9.62 -5.75
CA ALA A 64 5.49 10.64 -5.87
C ALA A 64 6.35 10.74 -4.60
N ALA A 65 5.74 10.48 -3.44
CA ALA A 65 6.44 10.43 -2.16
C ALA A 65 5.76 9.44 -1.22
N ILE A 66 6.56 8.80 -0.38
CA ILE A 66 6.10 7.88 0.66
C ILE A 66 6.74 8.32 1.97
N ARG A 67 5.92 8.48 3.00
CA ARG A 67 6.35 8.77 4.38
C ARG A 67 5.85 7.66 5.27
N ILE A 68 6.77 7.01 5.97
CA ILE A 68 6.48 5.95 6.93
C ILE A 68 6.80 6.49 8.32
N ARG A 69 5.85 6.41 9.23
CA ARG A 69 6.03 6.72 10.65
C ARG A 69 5.90 5.42 11.43
N PRO A 70 7.02 4.79 11.81
CA PRO A 70 6.98 3.56 12.60
C PRO A 70 6.33 3.81 13.97
N GLY A 71 5.55 2.85 14.44
CA GLY A 71 4.90 2.91 15.76
C GLY A 71 5.14 1.63 16.55
N ARG A 72 4.64 1.59 17.79
CA ARG A 72 4.79 0.40 18.65
C ARG A 72 3.89 -0.77 18.22
N LEU A 73 2.69 -0.47 17.71
CA LEU A 73 1.66 -1.47 17.37
C LEU A 73 1.29 -1.47 15.89
N SER A 74 1.45 -0.34 15.23
CA SER A 74 1.19 -0.14 13.81
C SER A 74 2.12 0.93 13.26
N ASP A 75 2.43 0.81 11.99
CA ASP A 75 3.13 1.81 11.21
C ASP A 75 2.10 2.63 10.43
N GLN A 76 2.28 3.94 10.41
CA GLN A 76 1.48 4.82 9.58
C GLN A 76 2.21 5.07 8.26
N ILE A 77 1.55 4.72 7.16
CA ILE A 77 2.07 4.89 5.80
C ILE A 77 1.24 5.97 5.14
N GLU A 78 1.91 6.99 4.63
CA GLU A 78 1.30 8.10 3.91
C GLU A 78 1.90 8.15 2.52
N CYS A 79 1.04 8.06 1.50
CA CYS A 79 1.44 8.09 0.10
C CYS A 79 0.87 9.35 -0.55
N ARG A 80 1.74 10.08 -1.25
CA ARG A 80 1.34 11.20 -2.10
C ARG A 80 1.37 10.77 -3.56
N ALA A 81 0.24 10.87 -4.25
CA ALA A 81 0.13 10.64 -5.67
C ALA A 81 0.77 11.79 -6.48
N GLN A 82 1.01 11.55 -7.78
CA GLN A 82 1.59 12.55 -8.69
C GLN A 82 0.67 13.77 -8.88
N ASP A 83 -0.64 13.57 -8.77
CA ASP A 83 -1.66 14.63 -8.84
C ASP A 83 -1.86 15.38 -7.51
N GLY A 84 -1.01 15.12 -6.51
CA GLY A 84 -1.05 15.76 -5.21
C GLY A 84 -2.05 15.13 -4.21
N ARG A 85 -2.88 14.17 -4.62
CA ARG A 85 -3.74 13.44 -3.68
C ARG A 85 -2.91 12.70 -2.65
N ILE A 86 -3.42 12.63 -1.43
CA ILE A 86 -2.78 11.91 -0.33
C ILE A 86 -3.75 10.84 0.18
N PHE A 87 -3.23 9.64 0.41
CA PHE A 87 -3.94 8.61 1.17
C PHE A 87 -3.01 8.01 2.22
N ALA A 88 -3.61 7.50 3.29
CA ALA A 88 -2.86 6.90 4.38
C ALA A 88 -3.43 5.53 4.78
N ASP A 89 -2.54 4.63 5.17
CA ASP A 89 -2.85 3.32 5.72
C ASP A 89 -2.21 3.17 7.10
N GLN A 90 -2.91 2.49 8.00
CA GLN A 90 -2.36 2.03 9.27
C GLN A 90 -2.07 0.54 9.14
N SER A 91 -0.80 0.22 8.86
CA SER A 91 -0.39 -1.16 8.69
C SER A 91 0.03 -1.73 10.04
N ARG A 92 -0.69 -2.75 10.52
CA ARG A 92 -0.29 -3.47 11.73
C ARG A 92 1.08 -4.13 11.52
N LEU A 93 1.91 -4.11 12.57
CA LEU A 93 3.32 -4.52 12.55
C LEU A 93 3.58 -6.02 12.26
N ALA A 94 2.54 -6.81 12.02
CA ALA A 94 2.63 -8.24 11.68
C ALA A 94 3.32 -8.53 10.32
N GLY A 95 4.01 -7.55 9.73
CA GLY A 95 4.68 -7.62 8.43
C GLY A 95 6.14 -7.14 8.41
N ARG A 96 6.78 -6.82 9.55
CA ARG A 96 8.24 -6.61 9.55
C ARG A 96 8.93 -7.95 9.29
N ALA A 97 9.54 -8.10 8.12
CA ALA A 97 10.65 -9.03 8.01
C ALA A 97 11.79 -8.49 8.90
N ALA A 98 12.36 -9.38 9.71
CA ALA A 98 13.58 -9.10 10.46
C ALA A 98 14.73 -8.72 9.51
#